data_AF-A0A409VJ42-F1
#
_entry.id   AF-A0A409VJ42-F1
#
_cell.length_a   1.000
_cell.length_b   1.000
_cell.length_c   1.000
_cell.angle_alpha   90.00
_cell.angle_beta   90.00
_cell.angle_gamma   90.00
#
_symmetry.space_group_name_H-M   'P 1'
#
loop_
_entity.id
_entity.type
_entity.pdbx_description
1 polymer ?
#
loop_
_entity_poly.entity_id
_entity_poly.type
_entity_poly.pdbx_seq_one_letter_code
_entity_poly.pdbx_strand_id
1 'polypeptide(L)'
;MATQQPVAKPTHPEIIKKVEKEIVREAKDEERNLKRAVKDLSQTEKDVKKANKASTVKAEHDLEKSEKQEQTTLKNLFKAENIHDVAVSNVHRAQQNLELSNKHYGKMKETLKTKSTRVDEAMKANDENTKLEKDIKHEQHDEEKQVKHVMNDLKKTEKEEAKVHKAADKAQNVLAKAEKKEEATLNDMYKAQHKHDTAITDLHQAQSNLEFNTQKDQRLKEAIRVKAAQLDQVVKQNEEHTQERNAKINALRGPTATDEAGRIIPQPSQAQDGAAPGSVN
;
A
#
# COMPACT_ATOMS: atom_id res chain seq x y z
N MET A 1 -52.82 24.81 -73.44
CA MET A 1 -53.02 25.26 -72.05
C MET A 1 -52.05 26.40 -71.78
N ALA A 2 -52.55 27.60 -71.53
CA ALA A 2 -51.75 28.81 -71.38
C ALA A 2 -51.18 28.88 -69.95
N THR A 3 -49.86 28.77 -69.83
CA THR A 3 -49.13 28.94 -68.58
C THR A 3 -49.14 30.42 -68.19
N GLN A 4 -50.02 30.81 -67.28
CA GLN A 4 -49.99 32.15 -66.68
C GLN A 4 -48.69 32.30 -65.87
N GLN A 5 -47.79 33.16 -66.34
CA GLN A 5 -46.67 33.64 -65.55
C GLN A 5 -47.20 34.54 -64.42
N PRO A 6 -46.93 34.24 -63.14
CA PRO A 6 -47.28 35.13 -62.04
C PRO A 6 -46.37 36.36 -62.07
N VAL A 7 -46.97 37.54 -62.25
CA VAL A 7 -46.30 38.84 -62.14
C VAL A 7 -45.97 39.08 -60.67
N ALA A 8 -44.69 39.00 -60.31
CA ALA A 8 -44.22 39.23 -58.95
C ALA A 8 -44.49 40.70 -58.54
N LYS A 9 -45.27 40.90 -57.47
CA LYS A 9 -45.50 42.23 -56.89
C LYS A 9 -44.16 42.79 -56.37
N PRO A 10 -43.86 44.08 -56.59
CA PRO A 10 -42.65 44.71 -56.07
C PRO A 10 -42.66 44.62 -54.54
N THR A 11 -41.66 43.94 -54.00
CA THR A 11 -41.51 43.75 -52.57
C THR A 11 -41.18 45.11 -51.94
N HIS A 12 -42.05 45.60 -51.05
CA HIS A 12 -41.88 46.91 -50.44
C HIS A 12 -40.55 46.95 -49.65
N PRO A 13 -39.68 47.97 -49.83
CA PRO A 13 -38.34 48.01 -49.23
C PRO A 13 -38.32 47.93 -47.70
N GLU A 14 -39.44 48.27 -47.07
CA GLU A 14 -39.64 48.16 -45.62
C GLU A 14 -39.72 46.71 -45.12
N ILE A 15 -40.29 45.81 -45.93
CA ILE A 15 -40.35 44.37 -45.63
C ILE A 15 -38.93 43.77 -45.68
N ILE A 16 -38.13 44.17 -46.67
CA ILE A 16 -36.73 43.73 -46.80
C ILE A 16 -35.92 44.16 -45.57
N LYS A 17 -36.02 45.42 -45.16
CA LYS A 17 -35.35 45.93 -43.95
C LYS A 17 -35.76 45.18 -42.68
N LYS A 18 -37.04 44.81 -42.55
CA LYS A 18 -37.52 44.06 -41.39
C LYS A 18 -36.94 42.63 -41.37
N VAL A 19 -36.90 41.96 -42.52
CA VAL A 19 -36.29 40.62 -42.66
C VAL A 19 -34.78 40.67 -42.39
N GLU A 20 -34.06 41.66 -42.94
CA GLU A 20 -32.62 41.84 -42.65
C GLU A 20 -32.36 42.05 -41.16
N LYS A 21 -33.23 42.81 -40.48
CA LYS A 21 -33.11 43.04 -39.03
C LYS A 21 -33.36 41.77 -38.22
N GLU A 22 -34.30 40.92 -38.63
CA GLU A 22 -34.54 39.62 -38.00
C GLU A 22 -33.36 38.67 -38.21
N ILE A 23 -32.82 38.59 -39.44
CA ILE A 23 -31.62 37.82 -39.79
C ILE A 23 -30.43 38.23 -38.90
N VAL A 24 -30.19 39.53 -38.75
CA VAL A 24 -29.09 40.04 -37.91
C VAL A 24 -29.32 39.72 -36.42
N ARG A 25 -30.58 39.73 -35.96
CA ARG A 25 -30.90 39.37 -34.57
C ARG A 25 -30.66 37.88 -34.33
N GLU A 26 -31.15 37.02 -35.22
CA GLU A 26 -30.97 35.58 -35.15
C GLU A 26 -29.49 35.19 -35.19
N ALA A 27 -28.71 35.73 -36.12
CA ALA A 27 -27.27 35.49 -36.20
C ALA A 27 -26.53 35.90 -34.90
N LYS A 28 -26.96 37.01 -34.27
CA LYS A 28 -26.40 37.44 -32.97
C LYS A 28 -26.75 36.49 -31.84
N ASP A 29 -27.97 35.95 -31.82
CA ASP A 29 -28.40 35.02 -30.77
C ASP A 29 -27.73 33.64 -30.94
N GLU A 30 -27.54 33.18 -32.17
CA GLU A 30 -26.73 31.99 -32.50
C GLU A 30 -25.26 32.16 -32.11
N GLU A 31 -24.64 33.29 -32.46
CA GLU A 31 -23.26 33.59 -32.07
C GLU A 31 -23.09 33.60 -30.54
N ARG A 32 -24.07 34.17 -29.82
CA ARG A 32 -24.10 34.13 -28.35
C ARG A 32 -24.23 32.71 -27.83
N ASN A 33 -25.07 31.89 -28.46
CA ASN A 33 -25.25 30.49 -28.07
C ASN A 33 -23.95 29.69 -28.30
N LEU A 34 -23.31 29.85 -29.45
CA LEU A 34 -22.03 29.20 -29.77
C LEU A 34 -20.91 29.63 -28.81
N LYS A 35 -20.81 30.93 -28.48
CA LYS A 35 -19.87 31.43 -27.46
C LYS A 35 -20.11 30.81 -26.08
N ARG A 36 -21.38 30.62 -25.67
CA ARG A 36 -21.71 29.94 -24.41
C ARG A 36 -21.29 28.47 -24.45
N ALA A 37 -21.62 27.75 -25.54
CA ALA A 37 -21.24 26.34 -25.70
C ALA A 37 -19.72 26.12 -25.68
N VAL A 38 -18.95 26.97 -26.39
CA VAL A 38 -17.47 26.92 -26.36
C VAL A 38 -16.92 27.20 -24.96
N LYS A 39 -17.50 28.18 -24.25
CA LYS A 39 -17.09 28.50 -22.87
C LYS A 39 -17.38 27.34 -21.92
N ASP A 40 -18.56 26.72 -22.04
CA ASP A 40 -18.96 25.58 -21.21
C ASP A 40 -18.10 24.35 -21.48
N LEU A 41 -17.72 24.08 -22.73
CA LEU A 41 -16.78 23.03 -23.09
C LEU A 41 -15.40 23.30 -22.47
N SER A 42 -14.85 24.50 -22.66
CA SER A 42 -13.55 24.88 -22.10
C SER A 42 -13.50 24.80 -20.57
N GLN A 43 -14.58 25.19 -19.90
CA GLN A 43 -14.69 25.06 -18.45
C GLN A 43 -14.70 23.58 -18.02
N THR A 44 -15.47 22.75 -18.73
CA THR A 44 -15.54 21.29 -18.47
C THR A 44 -14.17 20.63 -18.67
N GLU A 45 -13.41 21.00 -19.70
CA GLU A 45 -12.05 20.49 -19.93
C GLU A 45 -11.06 20.90 -18.82
N LYS A 46 -11.16 22.14 -18.33
CA LYS A 46 -10.34 22.60 -17.19
C LYS A 46 -10.67 21.84 -15.92
N ASP A 47 -11.96 21.58 -15.68
CA ASP A 47 -12.41 20.83 -14.52
C ASP A 47 -11.95 19.36 -14.60
N VAL A 48 -11.94 18.75 -15.80
CA VAL A 48 -11.34 17.43 -16.01
C VAL A 48 -9.83 17.43 -15.77
N LYS A 49 -9.08 18.42 -16.28
CA LYS A 49 -7.63 18.50 -16.02
C LYS A 49 -7.32 18.64 -14.53
N LYS A 50 -8.10 19.47 -13.81
CA LYS A 50 -7.97 19.61 -12.35
C LYS A 50 -8.35 18.33 -11.62
N ALA A 51 -9.46 17.70 -12.01
CA ALA A 51 -9.91 16.43 -11.42
C ALA A 51 -8.85 15.34 -11.63
N ASN A 52 -8.35 15.17 -12.85
CA ASN A 52 -7.31 14.20 -13.17
C ASN A 52 -6.04 14.46 -12.34
N LYS A 53 -5.49 15.68 -12.36
CA LYS A 53 -4.28 16.00 -11.59
C LYS A 53 -4.45 15.81 -10.08
N ALA A 54 -5.61 16.16 -9.54
CA ALA A 54 -5.88 16.04 -8.10
C ALA A 54 -6.22 14.60 -7.69
N SER A 55 -6.81 13.80 -8.58
CA SER A 55 -7.35 12.48 -8.22
C SER A 55 -6.47 11.31 -8.65
N THR A 56 -5.90 11.30 -9.86
CA THR A 56 -5.11 10.15 -10.34
C THR A 56 -3.70 10.24 -9.81
N VAL A 57 -2.96 11.31 -10.15
CA VAL A 57 -1.56 11.47 -9.76
C VAL A 57 -1.38 11.43 -8.23
N LYS A 58 -2.29 12.07 -7.48
CA LYS A 58 -2.21 12.06 -6.01
C LYS A 58 -2.57 10.69 -5.44
N ALA A 59 -3.63 10.03 -5.93
CA ALA A 59 -4.00 8.71 -5.43
C ALA A 59 -2.97 7.64 -5.81
N GLU A 60 -2.38 7.72 -7.01
CA GLU A 60 -1.28 6.85 -7.44
C GLU A 60 -0.05 7.02 -6.55
N HIS A 61 0.34 8.26 -6.24
CA HIS A 61 1.44 8.53 -5.33
C HIS A 61 1.15 8.04 -3.90
N ASP A 62 -0.07 8.25 -3.40
CA ASP A 62 -0.48 7.77 -2.07
C ASP A 62 -0.52 6.23 -2.02
N LEU A 63 -0.95 5.57 -3.11
CA LEU A 63 -0.91 4.12 -3.28
C LEU A 63 0.53 3.60 -3.28
N GLU A 64 1.42 4.17 -4.09
CA GLU A 64 2.84 3.78 -4.15
C GLU A 64 3.53 3.94 -2.78
N LYS A 65 3.20 5.01 -2.05
CA LYS A 65 3.70 5.22 -0.69
C LYS A 65 3.20 4.14 0.28
N SER A 66 1.93 3.77 0.19
CA SER A 66 1.33 2.71 1.01
C SER A 66 1.96 1.34 0.71
N GLU A 67 2.17 1.00 -0.56
CA GLU A 67 2.84 -0.24 -0.98
C GLU A 67 4.27 -0.35 -0.43
N LYS A 68 5.05 0.75 -0.50
CA LYS A 68 6.41 0.78 0.10
C LYS A 68 6.38 0.58 1.61
N GLN A 69 5.37 1.12 2.29
CA GLN A 69 5.19 0.96 3.73
C GLN A 69 4.80 -0.48 4.09
N GLU A 70 3.91 -1.11 3.32
CA GLU A 70 3.56 -2.52 3.45
C GLU A 70 4.80 -3.42 3.25
N GLN A 71 5.56 -3.22 2.17
CA GLN A 71 6.76 -3.99 1.88
C GLN A 71 7.81 -3.90 2.99
N THR A 72 8.00 -2.70 3.55
CA THR A 72 8.90 -2.49 4.70
C THR A 72 8.40 -3.22 5.94
N THR A 73 7.08 -3.23 6.16
CA THR A 73 6.44 -3.91 7.29
C THR A 73 6.57 -5.42 7.18
N LEU A 74 6.31 -6.00 5.99
CA LEU A 74 6.52 -7.43 5.71
C LEU A 74 7.97 -7.85 5.95
N LYS A 75 8.94 -7.06 5.49
CA LYS A 75 10.36 -7.34 5.73
C LYS A 75 10.72 -7.35 7.21
N ASN A 76 10.10 -6.47 8.00
CA ASN A 76 10.30 -6.46 9.46
C ASN A 76 9.61 -7.64 10.14
N LEU A 77 8.43 -8.06 9.66
CA LEU A 77 7.73 -9.24 10.16
C LEU A 77 8.55 -10.51 9.93
N PHE A 78 9.08 -10.73 8.72
CA PHE A 78 9.97 -11.88 8.45
C PHE A 78 11.22 -11.89 9.32
N LYS A 79 11.81 -10.72 9.61
CA LYS A 79 12.94 -10.63 10.54
C LYS A 79 12.52 -11.01 11.96
N ALA A 80 11.35 -10.57 12.41
CA ALA A 80 10.83 -10.89 13.74
C ALA A 80 10.51 -12.39 13.87
N GLU A 81 9.90 -12.99 12.85
CA GLU A 81 9.60 -14.43 12.77
C GLU A 81 10.89 -15.26 12.87
N ASN A 82 11.92 -14.91 12.09
CA ASN A 82 13.22 -15.59 12.19
C ASN A 82 13.88 -15.44 13.58
N ILE A 83 13.76 -14.28 14.23
CA ILE A 83 14.27 -14.09 15.60
C ILE A 83 13.48 -14.96 16.59
N HIS A 84 12.16 -15.05 16.42
CA HIS A 84 11.29 -15.89 17.23
C HIS A 84 11.67 -17.38 17.09
N ASP A 85 11.86 -17.88 15.87
CA ASP A 85 12.23 -19.28 15.62
C ASP A 85 13.57 -19.65 16.26
N VAL A 86 14.54 -18.74 16.21
CA VAL A 86 15.82 -18.89 16.91
C VAL A 86 15.62 -18.88 18.43
N ALA A 87 14.73 -18.04 18.96
CA ALA A 87 14.43 -17.99 20.39
C ALA A 87 13.77 -19.29 20.87
N VAL A 88 12.74 -19.78 20.16
CA VAL A 88 12.06 -21.06 20.44
C VAL A 88 13.06 -22.21 20.42
N SER A 89 13.93 -22.27 19.41
CA SER A 89 14.98 -23.29 19.32
C SER A 89 15.94 -23.24 20.53
N ASN A 90 16.30 -22.05 20.99
CA ASN A 90 17.15 -21.87 22.17
C ASN A 90 16.45 -22.28 23.47
N VAL A 91 15.16 -21.96 23.63
CA VAL A 91 14.35 -22.37 24.79
C VAL A 91 14.21 -23.89 24.83
N HIS A 92 13.91 -24.53 23.69
CA HIS A 92 13.83 -25.98 23.60
C HIS A 92 15.16 -26.65 24.00
N ARG A 93 16.29 -26.13 23.53
CA ARG A 93 17.62 -26.61 23.91
C ARG A 93 17.90 -26.42 25.41
N ALA A 94 17.49 -25.29 25.98
CA ALA A 94 17.65 -25.02 27.41
C ALA A 94 16.79 -25.98 28.27
N GLN A 95 15.55 -26.27 27.84
CA GLN A 95 14.68 -27.25 28.49
C GLN A 95 15.28 -28.66 28.46
N GLN A 96 15.79 -29.10 27.32
CA GLN A 96 16.46 -30.40 27.20
C GLN A 96 17.68 -30.51 28.14
N ASN A 97 18.49 -29.45 28.23
CA ASN A 97 19.63 -29.41 29.15
C ASN A 97 19.20 -29.46 30.62
N LEU A 98 18.13 -28.75 30.98
CA LEU A 98 17.55 -28.77 32.33
C LEU A 98 17.05 -30.18 32.69
N GLU A 99 16.36 -30.85 31.78
CA GLU A 99 15.88 -32.22 31.97
C GLU A 99 17.04 -33.21 32.22
N LEU A 100 18.09 -33.13 31.41
CA LEU A 100 19.30 -33.94 31.60
C LEU A 100 19.99 -33.65 32.93
N SER A 101 20.05 -32.39 33.34
CA SER A 101 20.62 -31.98 34.64
C SER A 101 19.81 -32.53 35.82
N ASN A 102 18.47 -32.45 35.77
CA ASN A 102 17.58 -32.99 36.79
C ASN A 102 17.71 -34.52 36.90
N LYS A 103 17.82 -35.22 35.77
CA LYS A 103 18.07 -36.67 35.75
C LYS A 103 19.41 -37.04 36.40
N HIS A 104 20.46 -36.25 36.16
CA HIS A 104 21.76 -36.44 36.79
C HIS A 104 21.70 -36.18 38.31
N TYR A 105 21.03 -35.11 38.72
CA TYR A 105 20.81 -34.79 40.14
C TYR A 105 20.07 -35.92 40.87
N GLY A 106 19.01 -36.47 40.27
CA GLY A 106 18.28 -37.61 40.82
C GLY A 106 19.17 -38.82 41.09
N LYS A 107 20.03 -39.21 40.13
CA LYS A 107 20.97 -40.32 40.30
C LYS A 107 22.01 -40.07 41.41
N MET A 108 22.52 -38.83 41.52
CA MET A 108 23.44 -38.49 42.61
C MET A 108 22.76 -38.56 43.97
N LYS A 109 21.52 -38.07 44.08
CA LYS A 109 20.74 -38.13 45.32
C LYS A 109 20.49 -39.57 45.78
N GLU A 110 20.19 -40.47 44.86
CA GLU A 110 20.04 -41.90 45.15
C GLU A 110 21.37 -42.52 45.61
N THR A 111 22.48 -42.20 44.93
CA THR A 111 23.82 -42.66 45.31
C THR A 111 24.21 -42.18 46.72
N LEU A 112 23.91 -40.92 47.04
CA LEU A 112 24.16 -40.33 48.35
C LEU A 112 23.38 -41.06 49.44
N LYS A 113 22.10 -41.35 49.19
CA LYS A 113 21.25 -42.10 50.13
C LYS A 113 21.81 -43.50 50.41
N THR A 114 22.20 -44.24 49.38
CA THR A 114 22.78 -45.58 49.53
C THR A 114 24.12 -45.57 50.28
N LYS A 115 24.96 -44.57 50.05
CA LYS A 115 26.21 -44.41 50.82
C LYS A 115 25.93 -44.04 52.28
N SER A 116 24.94 -43.18 52.54
CA SER A 116 24.53 -42.80 53.89
C SER A 116 24.04 -44.01 54.69
N THR A 117 23.14 -44.82 54.14
CA THR A 117 22.64 -46.03 54.82
C THR A 117 23.78 -47.01 55.12
N ARG A 118 24.74 -47.15 54.20
CA ARG A 118 25.92 -48.00 54.43
C ARG A 118 26.81 -47.48 55.56
N VAL A 119 26.92 -46.16 55.74
CA VAL A 119 27.61 -45.56 56.89
C VAL A 119 26.85 -45.86 58.18
N ASP A 120 25.52 -45.69 58.19
CA ASP A 120 24.69 -45.95 59.38
C ASP A 120 24.76 -47.43 59.79
N GLU A 121 24.75 -48.35 58.82
CA GLU A 121 24.91 -49.79 59.05
C GLU A 121 26.30 -50.13 59.60
N ALA A 122 27.37 -49.55 59.03
CA ALA A 122 28.73 -49.74 59.53
C ALA A 122 28.91 -49.18 60.95
N MET A 123 28.28 -48.04 61.27
CA MET A 123 28.28 -47.48 62.62
C MET A 123 27.58 -48.40 63.63
N LYS A 124 26.41 -48.95 63.28
CA LYS A 124 25.68 -49.90 64.15
C LYS A 124 26.44 -51.21 64.36
N ALA A 125 27.03 -51.76 63.30
CA ALA A 125 27.84 -52.98 63.40
C ALA A 125 29.05 -52.79 64.34
N ASN A 126 29.68 -51.61 64.28
CA ASN A 126 30.77 -51.24 65.19
C ASN A 126 30.31 -51.15 66.66
N ASP A 127 29.08 -50.68 66.93
CA ASP A 127 28.54 -50.60 68.30
C ASP A 127 28.24 -51.99 68.91
N GLU A 128 27.83 -52.97 68.10
CA GLU A 128 27.43 -54.31 68.55
C GLU A 128 28.61 -55.26 68.86
N ASN A 129 29.82 -54.99 68.35
CA ASN A 129 30.94 -55.95 68.34
C ASN A 129 31.83 -55.94 69.60
N THR A 130 31.40 -55.35 70.72
CA THR A 130 32.19 -55.07 71.93
C THR A 130 32.54 -56.29 72.83
N LYS A 131 32.74 -57.51 72.29
CA LYS A 131 33.11 -58.73 73.09
C LYS A 131 34.33 -59.58 72.64
N LEU A 132 35.08 -59.21 71.59
CA LEU A 132 36.18 -60.02 70.96
C LEU A 132 37.58 -59.31 70.91
N GLU A 133 38.09 -58.79 72.02
CA GLU A 133 39.10 -57.69 72.11
C GLU A 133 40.49 -57.77 71.41
N LYS A 134 40.98 -58.89 70.87
CA LYS A 134 42.31 -58.94 70.21
C LYS A 134 42.27 -58.96 68.69
N ASP A 135 41.38 -59.76 68.11
CA ASP A 135 41.04 -59.63 66.69
C ASP A 135 40.41 -58.25 66.43
N ILE A 136 39.69 -57.72 67.42
CA ILE A 136 39.15 -56.35 67.45
C ILE A 136 40.20 -55.27 67.18
N LYS A 137 41.46 -55.39 67.63
CA LYS A 137 42.43 -54.29 67.38
C LYS A 137 42.83 -54.20 65.91
N HIS A 138 42.93 -55.32 65.21
CA HIS A 138 43.24 -55.33 63.79
C HIS A 138 42.01 -54.97 62.97
N GLU A 139 40.85 -55.51 63.35
CA GLU A 139 39.57 -55.23 62.70
C GLU A 139 39.15 -53.77 62.89
N GLN A 140 39.26 -53.18 64.09
CA GLN A 140 39.06 -51.74 64.34
C GLN A 140 39.92 -50.88 63.44
N HIS A 141 41.20 -51.22 63.25
CA HIS A 141 42.08 -50.42 62.43
C HIS A 141 41.69 -50.47 60.94
N ASP A 142 41.24 -51.61 60.44
CA ASP A 142 40.80 -51.74 59.05
C ASP A 142 39.39 -51.13 58.83
N GLU A 143 38.50 -51.25 59.82
CA GLU A 143 37.20 -50.57 59.84
C GLU A 143 37.35 -49.05 59.95
N GLU A 144 38.25 -48.54 60.79
CA GLU A 144 38.51 -47.11 60.93
C GLU A 144 39.08 -46.52 59.63
N LYS A 145 39.95 -47.28 58.93
CA LYS A 145 40.36 -46.94 57.55
C LYS A 145 39.17 -46.94 56.59
N GLN A 146 38.27 -47.90 56.69
CA GLN A 146 37.10 -47.99 55.82
C GLN A 146 36.14 -46.83 56.05
N VAL A 147 35.80 -46.50 57.30
CA VAL A 147 35.00 -45.33 57.68
C VAL A 147 35.66 -44.05 57.17
N LYS A 148 36.98 -43.91 57.35
CA LYS A 148 37.72 -42.75 56.84
C LYS A 148 37.66 -42.64 55.31
N HIS A 149 37.75 -43.76 54.60
CA HIS A 149 37.57 -43.79 53.14
C HIS A 149 36.15 -43.36 52.74
N VAL A 150 35.11 -43.90 53.38
CA VAL A 150 33.72 -43.56 53.09
C VAL A 150 33.41 -42.10 53.42
N MET A 151 33.92 -41.57 54.55
CA MET A 151 33.81 -40.14 54.89
C MET A 151 34.45 -39.24 53.83
N ASN A 152 35.63 -39.62 53.32
CA ASN A 152 36.30 -38.86 52.27
C ASN A 152 35.53 -38.89 50.96
N ASP A 153 34.91 -40.03 50.63
CA ASP A 153 34.07 -40.15 49.44
C ASP A 153 32.76 -39.37 49.58
N LEU A 154 32.14 -39.35 50.77
CA LEU A 154 30.98 -38.51 51.06
C LEU A 154 31.31 -37.03 50.84
N LYS A 155 32.42 -36.55 51.41
CA LYS A 155 32.90 -35.16 51.22
C LYS A 155 33.18 -34.82 49.75
N LYS A 156 33.64 -35.77 48.95
CA LYS A 156 33.81 -35.57 47.50
C LYS A 156 32.45 -35.44 46.80
N THR A 157 31.50 -36.33 47.12
CA THR A 157 30.15 -36.29 46.56
C THR A 157 29.40 -35.00 46.93
N GLU A 158 29.49 -34.51 48.17
CA GLU A 158 28.91 -33.22 48.58
C GLU A 158 29.51 -32.04 47.79
N LYS A 159 30.83 -32.04 47.56
CA LYS A 159 31.49 -31.02 46.72
C LYS A 159 31.01 -31.08 45.27
N GLU A 160 30.75 -32.28 44.74
CA GLU A 160 30.19 -32.46 43.40
C GLU A 160 28.73 -32.00 43.32
N GLU A 161 27.90 -32.30 44.33
CA GLU A 161 26.53 -31.80 44.43
C GLU A 161 26.50 -30.27 44.42
N ALA A 162 27.34 -29.62 45.22
CA ALA A 162 27.44 -28.17 45.23
C ALA A 162 27.85 -27.56 43.86
N LYS A 163 28.68 -28.26 43.09
CA LYS A 163 29.04 -27.85 41.72
C LYS A 163 27.85 -28.01 40.76
N VAL A 164 27.12 -29.13 40.86
CA VAL A 164 25.93 -29.40 40.04
C VAL A 164 24.82 -28.39 40.35
N HIS A 165 24.59 -28.06 41.61
CA HIS A 165 23.60 -27.04 42.00
C HIS A 165 23.93 -25.67 41.38
N LYS A 166 25.19 -25.22 41.49
CA LYS A 166 25.64 -23.97 40.84
C LYS A 166 25.48 -24.01 39.32
N ALA A 167 25.63 -25.18 38.69
CA ALA A 167 25.39 -25.34 37.25
C ALA A 167 23.89 -25.25 36.92
N ALA A 168 23.01 -25.85 37.74
CA ALA A 168 21.57 -25.74 37.61
C ALA A 168 21.09 -24.28 37.77
N ASP A 169 21.59 -23.55 38.78
CA ASP A 169 21.27 -22.13 38.97
C ASP A 169 21.67 -21.27 37.77
N LYS A 170 22.84 -21.55 37.17
CA LYS A 170 23.29 -20.88 35.95
C LYS A 170 22.38 -21.21 34.76
N ALA A 171 21.99 -22.48 34.60
CA ALA A 171 21.09 -22.91 33.53
C ALA A 171 19.70 -22.26 33.67
N GLN A 172 19.16 -22.20 34.89
CA GLN A 172 17.88 -21.54 35.18
C GLN A 172 17.94 -20.03 34.87
N ASN A 173 19.04 -19.35 35.22
CA ASN A 173 19.24 -17.95 34.87
C ASN A 173 19.34 -17.72 33.35
N VAL A 174 19.94 -18.64 32.60
CA VAL A 174 20.00 -18.58 31.13
C VAL A 174 18.60 -18.77 30.54
N LEU A 175 17.83 -19.75 31.04
CA LEU A 175 16.44 -19.99 30.62
C LEU A 175 15.57 -18.74 30.85
N ALA A 176 15.59 -18.17 32.06
CA ALA A 176 14.81 -16.98 32.38
C ALA A 176 15.17 -15.77 31.50
N LYS A 177 16.44 -15.63 31.09
CA LYS A 177 16.86 -14.59 30.12
C LYS A 177 16.38 -14.89 28.70
N ALA A 178 16.31 -16.16 28.30
CA ALA A 178 15.78 -16.56 27.00
C ALA A 178 14.26 -16.32 26.92
N GLU A 179 13.51 -16.71 27.95
CA GLU A 179 12.06 -16.48 28.05
C GLU A 179 11.71 -15.00 27.96
N LYS A 180 12.43 -14.12 28.68
CA LYS A 180 12.23 -12.67 28.56
C LYS A 180 12.49 -12.12 27.15
N LYS A 181 13.46 -12.70 26.42
CA LYS A 181 13.73 -12.31 25.03
C LYS A 181 12.65 -12.81 24.08
N GLU A 182 12.15 -14.02 24.29
CA GLU A 182 11.02 -14.59 23.56
C GLU A 182 9.77 -13.71 23.75
N GLU A 183 9.42 -13.36 24.99
CA GLU A 183 8.30 -12.47 25.30
C GLU A 183 8.45 -11.08 24.63
N ALA A 184 9.64 -10.49 24.69
CA ALA A 184 9.90 -9.23 23.99
C ALA A 184 9.73 -9.35 22.47
N THR A 185 10.21 -10.45 21.88
CA THR A 185 10.09 -10.72 20.44
C THR A 185 8.63 -10.94 20.03
N LEU A 186 7.85 -11.69 20.81
CA LEU A 186 6.42 -11.89 20.60
C LEU A 186 5.65 -10.55 20.63
N ASN A 187 5.95 -9.70 21.61
CA ASN A 187 5.34 -8.36 21.68
C ASN A 187 5.66 -7.50 20.47
N ASP A 188 6.89 -7.57 19.96
CA ASP A 188 7.27 -6.83 18.74
C ASP A 188 6.62 -7.43 17.48
N MET A 189 6.44 -8.76 17.42
CA MET A 189 5.67 -9.43 16.37
C MET A 189 4.22 -8.98 16.37
N TYR A 190 3.55 -8.91 17.54
CA TYR A 190 2.17 -8.41 17.63
C TYR A 190 2.04 -6.95 17.18
N LYS A 191 3.00 -6.07 17.55
CA LYS A 191 3.02 -4.69 17.05
C LYS A 191 3.22 -4.64 15.53
N ALA A 192 4.07 -5.49 14.97
CA ALA A 192 4.30 -5.57 13.53
C ALA A 192 3.05 -6.06 12.78
N GLN A 193 2.36 -7.08 13.32
CA GLN A 193 1.10 -7.59 12.79
C GLN A 193 0.01 -6.51 12.79
N HIS A 194 -0.17 -5.80 13.91
CA HIS A 194 -1.15 -4.70 13.96
C HIS A 194 -0.85 -3.61 12.93
N LYS A 195 0.43 -3.25 12.73
CA LYS A 195 0.84 -2.27 11.70
C LYS A 195 0.54 -2.78 10.30
N HIS A 196 0.77 -4.07 10.04
CA HIS A 196 0.43 -4.72 8.77
C HIS A 196 -1.07 -4.66 8.50
N ASP A 197 -1.91 -5.01 9.49
CA ASP A 197 -3.37 -4.99 9.34
C ASP A 197 -3.91 -3.57 9.10
N THR A 198 -3.28 -2.57 9.74
CA THR A 198 -3.57 -1.15 9.47
C THR A 198 -3.20 -0.78 8.03
N ALA A 199 -2.02 -1.19 7.54
CA ALA A 199 -1.57 -0.91 6.18
C ALA A 199 -2.45 -1.58 5.11
N ILE A 200 -2.93 -2.80 5.35
CA ILE A 200 -3.90 -3.47 4.46
C ILE A 200 -5.20 -2.67 4.40
N THR A 201 -5.68 -2.18 5.54
CA THR A 201 -6.90 -1.37 5.60
C THR A 201 -6.74 -0.07 4.80
N ASP A 202 -5.60 0.62 4.97
CA ASP A 202 -5.26 1.82 4.21
C ASP A 202 -5.14 1.54 2.70
N LEU A 203 -4.53 0.40 2.32
CA LEU A 203 -4.43 -0.04 0.92
C LEU A 203 -5.80 -0.26 0.29
N HIS A 204 -6.69 -1.01 0.96
CA HIS A 204 -8.05 -1.23 0.47
C HIS A 204 -8.84 0.09 0.33
N GLN A 205 -8.65 1.03 1.27
CA GLN A 205 -9.27 2.35 1.16
C GLN A 205 -8.73 3.13 -0.04
N ALA A 206 -7.41 3.10 -0.27
CA ALA A 206 -6.79 3.74 -1.43
C ALA A 206 -7.28 3.14 -2.76
N GLN A 207 -7.40 1.80 -2.84
CA GLN A 207 -7.95 1.09 -4.00
C GLN A 207 -9.40 1.50 -4.28
N SER A 208 -10.26 1.50 -3.25
CA SER A 208 -11.66 1.93 -3.40
C SER A 208 -11.77 3.39 -3.88
N ASN A 209 -10.92 4.29 -3.35
CA ASN A 209 -10.86 5.67 -3.81
C ASN A 209 -10.40 5.79 -5.26
N LEU A 210 -9.42 5.00 -5.69
CA LEU A 210 -8.93 4.96 -7.07
C LEU A 210 -10.03 4.50 -8.03
N GLU A 211 -10.74 3.43 -7.69
CA GLU A 211 -11.88 2.92 -8.47
C GLU A 211 -12.98 3.98 -8.59
N PHE A 212 -13.36 4.60 -7.48
CA PHE A 212 -14.36 5.67 -7.47
C PHE A 212 -13.96 6.86 -8.36
N ASN A 213 -12.70 7.29 -8.27
CA ASN A 213 -12.17 8.36 -9.10
C ASN A 213 -12.11 7.98 -10.58
N THR A 214 -11.76 6.73 -10.89
CA THR A 214 -11.76 6.19 -12.26
C THR A 214 -13.17 6.22 -12.86
N GLN A 215 -14.19 5.79 -12.10
CA GLN A 215 -15.59 5.88 -12.54
C GLN A 215 -16.02 7.35 -12.77
N LYS A 216 -15.59 8.27 -11.90
CA LYS A 216 -15.87 9.70 -12.05
C LYS A 216 -15.22 10.28 -13.32
N ASP A 217 -13.96 9.93 -13.59
CA ASP A 217 -13.25 10.34 -14.81
C ASP A 217 -13.96 9.81 -16.08
N GLN A 218 -14.39 8.55 -16.07
CA GLN A 218 -15.18 7.97 -17.17
C GLN A 218 -16.48 8.74 -17.42
N ARG A 219 -17.23 9.08 -16.37
CA ARG A 219 -18.46 9.89 -16.48
C ARG A 219 -18.17 11.29 -17.05
N LEU A 220 -17.07 11.91 -16.64
CA LEU A 220 -16.67 13.23 -17.15
C LEU A 220 -16.25 13.17 -18.62
N LYS A 221 -15.50 12.13 -19.03
CA LYS A 221 -15.15 11.89 -20.43
C LYS A 221 -16.39 11.73 -21.30
N GLU A 222 -17.38 11.00 -20.82
CA GLU A 222 -18.65 10.85 -21.53
C GLU A 222 -19.42 12.18 -21.61
N ALA A 223 -19.45 12.95 -20.53
CA ALA A 223 -20.05 14.29 -20.54
C ALA A 223 -19.37 15.23 -21.55
N ILE A 224 -18.04 15.16 -21.70
CA ILE A 224 -17.31 15.89 -22.74
C ILE A 224 -17.74 15.44 -24.13
N ARG A 225 -17.84 14.12 -24.40
CA ARG A 225 -18.29 13.60 -25.70
C ARG A 225 -19.68 14.09 -26.06
N VAL A 226 -20.61 14.04 -25.11
CA VAL A 226 -21.99 14.54 -25.31
C VAL A 226 -21.98 16.03 -25.62
N LYS A 227 -21.24 16.84 -24.87
CA LYS A 227 -21.13 18.29 -25.13
C LYS A 227 -20.45 18.62 -26.46
N ALA A 228 -19.44 17.85 -26.85
CA ALA A 228 -18.78 18.00 -28.15
C ALA A 228 -19.75 17.72 -29.29
N ALA A 229 -20.51 16.61 -29.21
CA ALA A 229 -21.54 16.29 -30.21
C ALA A 229 -22.65 17.36 -30.27
N GLN A 230 -23.06 17.90 -29.13
CA GLN A 230 -24.00 19.04 -29.07
C GLN A 230 -23.42 20.30 -29.74
N LEU A 231 -22.14 20.60 -29.50
CA LEU A 231 -21.46 21.71 -30.15
C LEU A 231 -21.41 21.52 -31.67
N ASP A 232 -21.03 20.34 -32.14
CA ASP A 232 -20.99 20.00 -33.58
C ASP A 232 -22.38 20.17 -34.23
N GLN A 233 -23.44 19.74 -33.52
CA GLN A 233 -24.82 19.95 -33.98
C GLN A 233 -25.19 21.43 -34.08
N VAL A 234 -24.84 22.24 -33.07
CA VAL A 234 -25.10 23.69 -33.07
C VAL A 234 -24.31 24.39 -34.17
N VAL A 235 -23.06 23.98 -34.40
CA VAL A 235 -22.23 24.51 -35.50
C VAL A 235 -22.89 24.21 -36.84
N LYS A 236 -23.30 22.95 -37.06
CA LYS A 236 -23.98 22.54 -38.30
C LYS A 236 -25.27 23.31 -38.53
N GLN A 237 -26.11 23.47 -37.51
CA GLN A 237 -27.34 24.27 -37.59
C GLN A 237 -27.05 25.73 -37.93
N ASN A 238 -26.03 26.33 -37.32
CA ASN A 238 -25.61 27.69 -37.63
C ASN A 238 -25.09 27.83 -39.07
N GLU A 239 -24.38 26.83 -39.60
CA GLU A 239 -23.97 26.79 -41.01
C GLU A 239 -25.17 26.70 -41.96
N GLU A 240 -26.12 25.80 -41.68
CA GLU A 240 -27.37 25.64 -42.44
C GLU A 240 -28.18 26.96 -42.44
N HIS A 241 -28.41 27.57 -41.28
CA HIS A 241 -29.10 28.86 -41.17
C HIS A 241 -28.33 29.98 -41.90
N THR A 242 -26.99 29.97 -41.85
CA THR A 242 -26.18 30.94 -42.59
C THR A 242 -26.35 30.79 -44.10
N GLN A 243 -26.39 29.55 -44.62
CA GLN A 243 -26.67 29.28 -46.02
C GLN A 243 -28.08 29.74 -46.43
N GLU A 244 -29.09 29.44 -45.61
CA GLU A 244 -30.48 29.87 -45.85
C GLU A 244 -30.62 31.40 -45.85
N ARG A 245 -29.98 32.08 -44.89
CA ARG A 245 -29.92 33.55 -44.85
C ARG A 245 -29.31 34.13 -46.11
N ASN A 246 -28.17 33.58 -46.55
CA ASN A 246 -27.51 34.02 -47.77
C ASN A 246 -28.40 33.80 -49.00
N ALA A 247 -29.08 32.65 -49.09
CA ALA A 247 -30.03 32.37 -50.17
C ALA A 247 -31.22 33.36 -50.17
N LYS A 248 -31.78 33.67 -49.00
CA LYS A 248 -32.89 34.63 -48.84
C LYS A 248 -32.48 36.06 -49.21
N ILE A 249 -31.28 36.49 -48.80
CA ILE A 249 -30.72 37.79 -49.18
C ILE A 249 -30.53 37.86 -50.71
N ASN A 250 -29.97 36.81 -51.32
CA ASN A 250 -29.79 36.74 -52.76
C ASN A 250 -31.12 36.78 -53.52
N ALA A 251 -32.15 36.07 -53.02
CA ALA A 251 -33.49 36.08 -53.61
C ALA A 251 -34.18 37.46 -53.51
N LEU A 252 -34.03 38.16 -52.37
CA LEU A 252 -34.61 39.48 -52.14
C LEU A 252 -33.91 40.60 -52.91
N ARG A 253 -32.61 40.46 -53.20
CA ARG A 253 -31.88 41.41 -54.05
C ARG A 253 -32.28 41.33 -55.53
N GLY A 254 -32.99 40.25 -55.91
CA GLY A 254 -33.31 39.95 -57.32
C GLY A 254 -32.05 39.64 -58.13
N PRO A 255 -32.19 39.17 -59.39
CA PRO A 255 -31.06 39.19 -60.32
C PRO A 255 -30.69 40.65 -60.54
N THR A 256 -29.73 41.17 -59.79
CA THR A 256 -29.12 42.46 -60.09
C THR A 256 -28.52 42.32 -61.48
N ALA A 257 -29.14 42.98 -62.46
CA ALA A 257 -28.59 43.21 -63.78
C ALA A 257 -27.16 43.75 -63.59
N THR A 258 -26.20 42.85 -63.76
CA THR A 258 -24.78 43.16 -63.90
C THR A 258 -24.28 42.42 -65.13
N ASP A 259 -25.02 42.58 -66.23
CA ASP A 259 -24.39 42.81 -67.52
C ASP A 259 -24.18 44.33 -67.61
N GLU A 260 -23.04 44.75 -68.16
CA GLU A 260 -22.52 46.13 -68.24
C GLU A 260 -21.77 46.68 -67.02
N ALA A 261 -20.53 46.22 -66.84
CA ALA A 261 -19.36 47.07 -67.08
C ALA A 261 -18.09 46.32 -66.67
N GLY A 262 -17.40 45.77 -67.67
CA GLY A 262 -16.03 45.33 -67.50
C GLY A 262 -15.17 46.50 -67.02
N ARG A 263 -14.56 46.35 -65.84
CA ARG A 263 -13.38 47.11 -65.47
C ARG A 263 -12.32 46.15 -64.97
N ILE A 264 -11.50 45.75 -65.93
CA ILE A 264 -10.17 45.16 -65.74
C ILE A 264 -9.42 46.08 -64.76
N ILE A 265 -9.16 45.61 -63.55
CA ILE A 265 -8.16 46.22 -62.66
C ILE A 265 -6.99 45.23 -62.56
N PRO A 266 -5.74 45.65 -62.80
CA PRO A 266 -4.60 44.77 -62.94
C PRO A 266 -4.19 44.11 -61.63
N GLN A 267 -3.74 42.87 -61.77
CA GLN A 267 -3.05 42.04 -60.79
C GLN A 267 -1.73 42.71 -60.34
N PRO A 268 -1.53 43.06 -59.05
CA PRO A 268 -0.20 43.36 -58.55
C PRO A 268 0.52 42.07 -58.14
N SER A 269 1.53 41.77 -58.95
CA SER A 269 2.86 41.22 -58.64
C SER A 269 3.13 40.67 -57.23
N GLN A 270 3.85 39.55 -57.26
CA GLN A 270 4.51 38.84 -56.18
C GLN A 270 5.40 39.73 -55.29
N ALA A 271 5.38 39.44 -53.99
CA ALA A 271 6.51 39.52 -53.04
C ALA A 271 6.24 38.39 -52.03
N GLN A 272 6.93 37.24 -52.06
CA GLN A 272 8.32 37.00 -51.63
C GLN A 272 8.73 37.77 -50.37
N ASP A 273 8.53 37.12 -49.22
CA ASP A 273 9.40 37.06 -48.03
C ASP A 273 8.69 36.12 -47.03
N GLY A 274 9.25 35.03 -46.48
CA GLY A 274 10.63 34.81 -46.07
C GLY A 274 10.72 34.96 -44.55
N ALA A 275 10.45 33.92 -43.74
CA ALA A 275 10.96 33.78 -42.36
C ALA A 275 10.59 32.44 -41.69
N ALA A 276 11.57 31.54 -41.73
CA ALA A 276 12.09 30.61 -40.71
C ALA A 276 11.22 29.93 -39.62
N PRO A 277 11.54 28.66 -39.28
CA PRO A 277 10.98 27.90 -38.16
C PRO A 277 11.72 28.20 -36.84
N GLY A 278 10.97 28.59 -35.80
CA GLY A 278 11.46 28.75 -34.44
C GLY A 278 11.22 27.50 -33.60
N SER A 279 12.27 26.71 -33.41
CA SER A 279 12.41 25.66 -32.40
C SER A 279 12.52 26.27 -31.00
N VAL A 280 11.77 25.76 -30.01
CA VAL A 280 12.11 25.93 -28.59
C VAL A 280 11.78 24.64 -27.83
N ASN A 281 12.79 24.22 -27.05
CA ASN A 281 12.87 23.08 -26.14
C ASN A 281 11.74 22.96 -25.12
#